data_AF-A0A973U0X9-F1
#
_entry.id   AF-A0A973U0X9-F1
#
_cell.length_a   1.000
_cell.length_b   1.000
_cell.length_c   1.000
_cell.angle_alpha   90.00
_cell.angle_beta   90.00
_cell.angle_gamma   90.00
#
_symmetry.space_group_name_H-M   'P 1'
#
loop_
_entity.id
_entity.type
_entity.pdbx_description
1 polymer ?
#
loop_
_entity_poly.entity_id
_entity_poly.type
_entity_poly.pdbx_seq_one_letter_code
_entity_poly.pdbx_strand_id
1 'polypeptide(L)'
;MRGFAVLGTVLLCVLAPIAMVYGLMAFTPTGSCDYSVTGVCSFGRFPMILAAGGTALVWAASVVLTWAGTRGRPRVYVPYAALVVIVLLVVVAGRVAG
;
A
#
# COMPACT_ATOMS: atom_id res chain seq x y z
N MET A 1 15.71 -20.59 3.95
CA MET A 1 15.13 -19.60 2.99
C MET A 1 13.61 -19.59 2.99
N ARG A 2 12.93 -20.73 2.92
CA ARG A 2 11.46 -20.80 2.91
C ARG A 2 10.80 -20.13 4.13
N GLY A 3 11.38 -20.32 5.33
CA GLY A 3 10.91 -19.65 6.55
C GLY A 3 10.95 -18.12 6.48
N PHE A 4 12.00 -17.53 5.88
CA PHE A 4 12.08 -16.07 5.69
C PHE A 4 11.04 -15.55 4.70
N ALA A 5 10.74 -16.29 3.63
CA ALA A 5 9.65 -15.90 2.71
C ALA A 5 8.29 -15.94 3.41
N VAL A 6 8.04 -16.95 4.27
CA VAL A 6 6.81 -17.03 5.08
C VAL A 6 6.75 -15.88 6.07
N LEU A 7 7.83 -15.63 6.83
CA LEU A 7 7.90 -14.52 7.78
C LEU A 7 7.65 -13.17 7.10
N GLY A 8 8.30 -12.91 5.96
CA GLY A 8 8.08 -11.70 5.17
C GLY A 8 6.64 -11.58 4.67
N THR A 9 6.04 -12.68 4.20
CA THR A 9 4.64 -12.68 3.75
C THR A 9 3.67 -12.42 4.90
N VAL A 10 3.89 -13.02 6.08
CA VAL A 10 3.09 -12.77 7.28
C VAL A 10 3.20 -11.32 7.71
N LEU A 11 4.43 -10.78 7.77
CA LEU A 11 4.67 -9.38 8.12
C LEU A 11 3.97 -8.43 7.14
N LEU A 12 4.06 -8.72 5.85
CA LEU A 12 3.37 -7.99 4.79
C LEU A 12 1.84 -8.06 4.96
N CYS A 13 1.27 -9.23 5.27
CA CYS A 13 -0.16 -9.39 5.50
C CYS A 13 -0.66 -8.71 6.77
N VAL A 14 0.20 -8.46 7.77
CA VAL A 14 -0.18 -7.70 8.97
C VAL A 14 -0.02 -6.20 8.74
N LEU A 15 1.08 -5.76 8.14
CA LEU A 15 1.40 -4.34 7.99
C LEU A 15 0.65 -3.67 6.84
N ALA A 16 0.39 -4.36 5.73
CA ALA A 16 -0.31 -3.75 4.60
C ALA A 16 -1.74 -3.30 4.96
N PRO A 17 -2.58 -4.08 5.68
CA PRO A 17 -3.88 -3.60 6.15
C PRO A 17 -3.76 -2.39 7.09
N ILE A 18 -2.77 -2.37 7.99
CA ILE A 18 -2.54 -1.24 8.90
C ILE A 18 -2.20 0.02 8.11
N ALA A 19 -1.27 -0.08 7.15
CA ALA A 19 -0.89 1.03 6.28
C ALA A 19 -2.05 1.50 5.38
N MET A 20 -2.88 0.57 4.91
CA MET A 20 -4.07 0.89 4.13
C MET A 20 -5.11 1.65 4.97
N VAL A 21 -5.43 1.17 6.17
CA VAL A 21 -6.34 1.85 7.10
C VAL A 21 -5.77 3.22 7.49
N TYR A 22 -4.48 3.31 7.77
CA TYR A 22 -3.82 4.57 8.04
C TYR A 22 -3.95 5.54 6.85
N GLY A 23 -3.68 5.10 5.63
CA GLY A 23 -3.82 5.92 4.43
C GLY A 23 -5.25 6.37 4.17
N LEU A 24 -6.23 5.51 4.45
CA LEU A 24 -7.65 5.91 4.41
C LEU A 24 -7.91 6.99 5.47
N MET A 25 -7.60 6.75 6.74
CA MET A 25 -7.92 7.69 7.82
C MET A 25 -7.17 9.03 7.68
N ALA A 26 -5.90 9.00 7.27
CA ALA A 26 -5.05 10.19 7.16
C ALA A 26 -5.39 11.06 5.95
N PHE A 27 -5.83 10.47 4.84
CA PHE A 27 -6.06 11.20 3.58
C PHE A 27 -7.54 11.21 3.15
N THR A 28 -8.46 10.72 3.99
CA THR A 28 -9.90 10.84 3.70
C THR A 28 -10.23 12.33 3.56
N PRO A 29 -10.81 12.75 2.41
CA PRO A 29 -11.16 14.14 2.19
C PRO A 29 -12.28 14.56 3.16
N THR A 30 -11.96 15.41 4.13
CA THR A 30 -12.90 15.96 5.12
C THR A 30 -13.20 17.45 4.93
N GLY A 31 -12.48 18.12 4.01
CA GLY A 31 -12.65 19.55 3.72
C GLY A 31 -13.90 19.87 2.89
N SER A 32 -14.47 21.06 3.07
CA SER A 32 -15.53 21.62 2.23
C SER A 32 -15.00 21.89 0.81
N CYS A 33 -15.59 21.27 -0.20
CA CYS A 33 -15.18 21.45 -1.59
C CYS A 33 -15.49 22.88 -2.06
N ASP A 34 -14.49 23.69 -2.42
CA ASP A 34 -14.72 24.94 -3.18
C ASP A 34 -15.02 24.66 -4.67
N TYR A 35 -14.59 23.49 -5.18
CA TYR A 35 -14.78 23.09 -6.59
C TYR A 35 -15.24 21.63 -6.69
N SER A 36 -16.55 21.42 -6.88
CA SER A 36 -17.17 20.10 -7.04
C SER A 36 -17.16 19.67 -8.51
N VAL A 37 -16.02 19.20 -9.02
CA VAL A 37 -15.97 18.76 -10.43
C VAL A 37 -16.82 17.49 -10.66
N THR A 38 -17.11 16.69 -9.63
CA THR A 38 -17.91 15.45 -9.72
C THR A 38 -18.60 15.00 -8.41
N GLY A 39 -18.82 15.92 -7.46
CA GLY A 39 -19.39 15.55 -6.14
C GLY A 39 -18.42 14.86 -5.16
N VAL A 40 -17.11 14.93 -5.41
CA VAL A 40 -16.06 14.44 -4.50
C VAL A 40 -14.99 15.53 -4.38
N CYS A 41 -14.62 15.94 -3.16
CA CYS A 41 -13.56 16.93 -2.97
C CYS A 41 -12.24 16.36 -3.49
N SER A 42 -11.61 17.06 -4.44
CA SER A 42 -10.36 16.64 -5.07
C SER A 42 -9.17 16.69 -4.11
N PHE A 43 -9.22 17.59 -3.12
CA PHE A 43 -8.23 17.71 -2.05
C PHE A 43 -8.32 16.51 -1.11
N GLY A 44 -7.31 15.64 -1.14
CA GLY A 44 -7.25 14.40 -0.34
C GLY A 44 -7.48 13.11 -1.14
N ARG A 45 -8.22 13.17 -2.25
CA ARG A 45 -8.54 11.97 -3.05
C ARG A 45 -7.31 11.33 -3.69
N PHE A 46 -6.41 12.14 -4.25
CA PHE A 46 -5.16 11.64 -4.84
C PHE A 46 -4.23 10.98 -3.81
N PRO A 47 -3.87 11.63 -2.68
CA PRO A 47 -3.03 10.98 -1.68
C PRO A 47 -3.70 9.77 -1.03
N MET A 48 -5.03 9.76 -0.87
CA MET A 48 -5.79 8.58 -0.43
C MET A 48 -5.66 7.41 -1.40
N ILE A 49 -5.89 7.63 -2.71
CA ILE A 49 -5.74 6.57 -3.73
C ILE A 49 -4.29 6.07 -3.78
N LEU A 50 -3.32 6.99 -3.70
CA LEU A 50 -1.90 6.64 -3.74
C LEU A 50 -1.50 5.78 -2.53
N ALA A 51 -1.88 6.20 -1.32
CA ALA A 51 -1.55 5.47 -0.09
C ALA A 51 -2.34 4.16 0.01
N ALA A 52 -3.67 4.21 0.03
CA ALA A 52 -4.50 3.03 0.27
C ALA A 52 -4.57 2.11 -0.95
N GLY A 53 -4.82 2.66 -2.14
CA GLY A 53 -4.89 1.90 -3.39
C GLY A 53 -3.53 1.35 -3.80
N GLY A 54 -2.47 2.16 -3.69
CA GLY A 54 -1.10 1.70 -3.94
C GLY A 54 -0.69 0.58 -3.00
N THR A 55 -1.00 0.70 -1.70
CA THR A 55 -0.72 -0.35 -0.71
C THR A 55 -1.44 -1.65 -1.05
N ALA A 56 -2.72 -1.60 -1.43
CA ALA A 56 -3.49 -2.77 -1.81
C ALA A 56 -2.91 -3.48 -3.06
N LEU A 57 -2.53 -2.70 -4.08
CA LEU A 57 -1.89 -3.23 -5.30
C LEU A 57 -0.55 -3.88 -5.01
N VAL A 58 0.32 -3.20 -4.25
CA VAL A 58 1.65 -3.71 -3.88
C VAL A 58 1.52 -4.98 -3.06
N TRP A 59 0.57 -5.03 -2.11
CA TRP A 59 0.29 -6.23 -1.33
C TRP A 59 -0.14 -7.41 -2.22
N ALA A 60 -1.16 -7.22 -3.06
CA ALA A 60 -1.67 -8.29 -3.92
C ALA A 60 -0.60 -8.79 -4.91
N ALA A 61 0.11 -7.87 -5.58
CA ALA A 61 1.15 -8.22 -6.54
C ALA A 61 2.32 -8.95 -5.88
N SER A 62 2.76 -8.50 -4.70
CA SER A 62 3.90 -9.09 -4.01
C SER A 62 3.60 -10.47 -3.45
N VAL A 63 2.38 -10.72 -2.93
CA VAL A 63 1.95 -12.08 -2.55
C VAL A 63 2.01 -13.01 -3.76
N VAL A 64 1.44 -12.61 -4.90
CA VAL A 64 1.48 -13.43 -6.12
C VAL A 64 2.92 -13.66 -6.59
N LEU A 65 3.74 -12.61 -6.70
CA LEU A 65 5.13 -12.70 -7.17
C LEU A 65 6.04 -13.52 -6.25
N THR A 66 5.73 -13.59 -4.96
CA THR A 66 6.51 -14.38 -3.99
C THR A 66 6.40 -15.88 -4.29
N TRP A 67 5.23 -16.33 -4.76
CA TRP A 67 4.89 -17.75 -4.90
C TRP A 67 4.72 -18.22 -6.35
N ALA A 68 4.32 -17.34 -7.27
CA ALA A 68 4.04 -17.68 -8.66
C ALA A 68 5.30 -18.10 -9.44
N GLY A 69 5.19 -19.18 -10.22
CA GLY A 69 6.24 -19.66 -11.11
C GLY A 69 7.50 -20.17 -10.40
N THR A 70 7.45 -20.34 -9.07
CA THR A 70 8.58 -20.85 -8.31
C THR A 70 8.40 -22.35 -8.08
N ARG A 71 9.25 -23.18 -8.72
CA ARG A 71 9.30 -24.65 -8.50
C ARG A 71 9.78 -24.99 -7.08
N GLY A 72 9.01 -24.60 -6.06
CA GLY A 72 9.31 -24.81 -4.64
C GLY A 72 10.26 -23.80 -3.98
N ARG A 73 10.74 -22.77 -4.70
CA ARG A 73 11.69 -21.77 -4.20
C ARG A 73 11.06 -20.36 -4.14
N PRO A 74 10.41 -19.97 -3.04
CA PRO A 74 9.78 -18.65 -2.95
C PRO A 74 10.81 -17.53 -3.02
N ARG A 75 10.42 -16.41 -3.65
CA ARG A 75 11.28 -15.23 -3.81
C ARG A 75 11.31 -14.42 -2.52
N VAL A 76 12.27 -14.74 -1.64
CA VAL A 76 12.34 -14.19 -0.28
C VAL A 76 12.39 -12.66 -0.24
N TYR A 77 13.02 -12.00 -1.21
CA TYR A 77 13.19 -10.54 -1.25
C TYR A 77 11.91 -9.77 -1.59
N VAL A 78 10.93 -10.39 -2.25
CA VAL A 78 9.70 -9.75 -2.71
C VAL A 78 8.86 -9.17 -1.57
N PRO A 79 8.52 -9.91 -0.50
CA PRO A 79 7.70 -9.36 0.57
C PRO A 79 8.39 -8.22 1.34
N TYR A 80 9.71 -8.28 1.50
CA TYR A 80 10.45 -7.20 2.18
C TYR A 80 10.56 -5.95 1.31
N ALA A 81 10.79 -6.10 0.00
CA ALA A 81 10.75 -4.99 -0.93
C ALA A 81 9.37 -4.34 -0.96
N ALA A 82 8.30 -5.14 -0.92
CA ALA A 82 6.93 -4.64 -0.86
C ALA A 82 6.66 -3.78 0.38
N LEU A 83 7.18 -4.18 1.55
CA LEU A 83 7.08 -3.38 2.78
C LEU A 83 7.74 -2.01 2.62
N VAL A 84 8.94 -1.96 2.04
CA VAL A 84 9.64 -0.68 1.78
C VAL A 84 8.82 0.18 0.81
N VAL A 85 8.27 -0.40 -0.25
CA VAL A 85 7.41 0.33 -1.20
C VAL A 85 6.15 0.88 -0.53
N ILE A 86 5.51 0.12 0.36
CA ILE A 86 4.34 0.59 1.12
C ILE A 86 4.70 1.81 1.98
N VAL A 87 5.83 1.78 2.69
CA VAL A 87 6.30 2.93 3.46
C VAL A 87 6.55 4.14 2.56
N LEU A 88 7.20 3.94 1.41
CA LEU A 88 7.44 5.01 0.44
C LEU A 88 6.14 5.61 -0.11
N LEU A 89 5.13 4.78 -0.40
CA LEU A 89 3.82 5.25 -0.85
C LEU A 89 3.14 6.15 0.18
N VAL A 90 3.19 5.77 1.45
CA VAL A 90 2.62 6.58 2.54
C VAL A 90 3.38 7.90 2.70
N VAL A 91 4.71 7.88 2.65
CA VAL A 91 5.54 9.10 2.73
C VAL A 91 5.25 10.03 1.56
N VAL A 92 5.22 9.50 0.33
CA VAL A 92 4.93 10.31 -0.86
C VAL A 92 3.51 10.87 -0.80
N ALA A 93 2.51 10.08 -0.38
CA ALA A 93 1.15 10.57 -0.18
C ALA A 93 1.11 11.72 0.84
N GLY A 94 1.85 11.61 1.95
CA GLY A 94 1.99 12.69 2.94
C GLY A 94 2.63 13.96 2.37
N ARG A 95 3.65 13.82 1.51
CA ARG A 95 4.30 14.96 0.83
C ARG A 95 3.46 15.61 -0.26
N VAL A 96 2.49 14.90 -0.82
CA VAL A 96 1.56 15.46 -1.83
C VAL A 96 0.35 16.10 -1.15
N ALA A 97 0.04 15.70 0.07
CA ALA A 97 -1.09 16.23 0.83
C ALA A 97 -0.79 17.55 1.58
N GLY A 98 0.48 17.83 1.90
CA GLY A 98 0.93 19.07 2.55
C GLY A 98 1.73 19.95 1.62
#